data_AF-A0A2W4TY32-F1
#
_entry.id   AF-A0A2W4TY32-F1
#
_cell.length_a   1.000
_cell.length_b   1.000
_cell.length_c   1.000
_cell.angle_alpha   90.00
_cell.angle_beta   90.00
_cell.angle_gamma   90.00
#
_symmetry.space_group_name_H-M   'P 1'
#
loop_
_entity.id
_entity.type
_entity.pdbx_description
1 polymer ?
#
loop_
_entity_poly.entity_id
_entity_poly.type
_entity_poly.pdbx_seq_one_letter_code
_entity_poly.pdbx_strand_id
1 'polypeptide(L)'
;MKFADLIIGAVMAIGTMAPAAAATITGGNPVIDRTFYDGFRNFSILDGNNPISATGALTSWSIFSRDPALGGARLLIYRSNGTGYDLVRASGLETPASAGFQTFSLAPGFYVQGGDLLGLYFENFGATEYDLTPGGFMLYTANNSGFGNATNFVGSSERTYSLSVTGTVPEPAAWTMMLTGFGGMGVALRSRRRTGAVSA
;
A
#
# COMPACT_ATOMS: atom_id res chain seq x y z
N MET A 1 36.92 27.36 -58.89
CA MET A 1 37.03 27.81 -57.48
C MET A 1 36.01 27.04 -56.64
N LYS A 2 36.38 26.70 -55.40
CA LYS A 2 35.97 25.49 -54.67
C LYS A 2 34.56 25.59 -54.06
N PHE A 3 33.73 24.57 -54.33
CA PHE A 3 32.57 24.18 -53.54
C PHE A 3 33.08 23.30 -52.39
N ALA A 4 33.00 23.77 -51.15
CA ALA A 4 33.41 23.01 -49.97
C ALA A 4 32.27 22.99 -48.96
N ASP A 5 31.66 21.82 -48.83
CA ASP A 5 31.32 21.12 -47.59
C ASP A 5 30.78 21.93 -46.41
N LEU A 6 29.46 21.87 -46.22
CA LEU A 6 28.85 22.06 -44.90
C LEU A 6 27.63 21.15 -44.75
N ILE A 7 27.87 19.84 -44.60
CA ILE A 7 26.86 18.91 -44.10
C ILE A 7 26.93 18.95 -42.57
N ILE A 8 26.07 19.77 -41.95
CA ILE A 8 25.86 19.76 -40.49
C ILE A 8 25.05 18.50 -40.17
N GLY A 9 25.74 17.45 -39.76
CA GLY A 9 25.13 16.23 -39.23
C GLY A 9 24.54 16.51 -37.84
N ALA A 10 23.23 16.72 -37.77
CA ALA A 10 22.50 16.74 -36.51
C ALA A 10 22.42 15.31 -35.95
N VAL A 11 23.39 14.93 -35.13
CA VAL A 11 23.34 13.69 -34.34
C VAL A 11 22.30 13.91 -33.23
N MET A 12 21.07 13.44 -33.45
CA MET A 12 20.09 13.33 -32.37
C MET A 12 20.55 12.22 -31.40
N ALA A 13 21.07 12.63 -30.26
CA ALA A 13 21.33 11.73 -29.14
C ALA A 13 19.98 11.19 -28.62
N ILE A 14 19.66 9.95 -28.97
CA ILE A 14 18.56 9.20 -28.36
C ILE A 14 19.07 8.78 -26.98
N GLY A 15 18.83 9.61 -25.97
CA GLY A 15 19.07 9.24 -24.58
C GLY A 15 18.11 8.12 -24.18
N THR A 16 18.65 7.01 -23.69
CA THR A 16 17.83 5.95 -23.07
C THR A 16 17.19 6.51 -21.81
N MET A 17 15.87 6.69 -21.80
CA MET A 17 15.16 7.05 -20.58
C MET A 17 15.07 5.81 -19.69
N ALA A 18 15.66 5.87 -18.50
CA ALA A 18 15.48 4.82 -17.51
C ALA A 18 14.01 4.77 -17.06
N PRO A 19 13.42 3.57 -16.86
CA PRO A 19 12.06 3.46 -16.36
C PRO A 19 11.98 4.09 -14.96
N ALA A 20 10.94 4.89 -14.73
CA ALA A 20 10.68 5.43 -13.40
C ALA A 20 10.30 4.29 -12.45
N ALA A 21 10.92 4.24 -11.28
CA ALA A 21 10.58 3.26 -10.26
C ALA A 21 9.11 3.46 -9.81
N ALA A 22 8.36 2.38 -9.67
CA ALA A 22 7.00 2.44 -9.14
C ALA A 22 7.02 2.97 -7.70
N ALA A 23 6.09 3.87 -7.38
CA ALA A 23 5.94 4.36 -6.02
C ALA A 23 5.46 3.24 -5.09
N THR A 24 6.09 3.12 -3.93
CA THR A 24 5.74 2.13 -2.90
C THR A 24 4.63 2.65 -2.00
N ILE A 25 3.68 1.78 -1.69
CA ILE A 25 2.63 2.01 -0.68
C ILE A 25 3.06 1.31 0.60
N THR A 26 2.86 1.97 1.73
CA THR A 26 3.16 1.45 3.06
C THR A 26 2.03 1.78 4.03
N GLY A 27 1.92 1.05 5.13
CA GLY A 27 1.02 1.37 6.23
C GLY A 27 1.31 0.48 7.45
N GLY A 28 0.77 0.87 8.60
CA GLY A 28 0.99 0.18 9.88
C GLY A 28 2.31 0.56 10.56
N ASN A 29 2.67 -0.25 11.55
CA ASN A 29 3.82 -0.06 12.43
C ASN A 29 5.02 -0.92 11.99
N PRO A 30 6.24 -0.64 12.50
CA PRO A 30 7.37 -1.54 12.35
C PRO A 30 7.05 -2.96 12.89
N VAL A 31 7.50 -3.97 12.14
CA VAL A 31 7.31 -5.38 12.46
C VAL A 31 8.54 -5.90 13.18
N ILE A 32 8.49 -5.86 14.51
CA ILE A 32 9.61 -6.18 15.41
C ILE A 32 9.15 -7.10 16.55
N ASP A 33 10.09 -7.69 17.27
CA ASP A 33 9.82 -8.37 18.56
C ASP A 33 9.39 -7.32 19.59
N ARG A 34 8.25 -7.54 20.23
CA ARG A 34 7.66 -6.63 21.22
C ARG A 34 7.43 -7.33 22.55
N THR A 35 7.14 -6.52 23.56
CA THR A 35 7.15 -6.97 24.95
C THR A 35 6.00 -7.93 25.27
N PHE A 36 4.80 -7.62 24.76
CA PHE A 36 3.57 -8.31 25.13
C PHE A 36 2.96 -9.08 23.95
N TYR A 37 2.23 -10.13 24.27
CA TYR A 37 1.35 -10.82 23.33
C TYR A 37 -0.08 -10.76 23.84
N ASP A 38 -1.04 -10.87 22.92
CA ASP A 38 -2.45 -10.75 23.25
C ASP A 38 -3.07 -12.12 23.54
N GLY A 39 -3.41 -12.36 24.81
CA GLY A 39 -4.04 -13.61 25.25
C GLY A 39 -5.54 -13.69 25.00
N PHE A 40 -6.17 -12.65 24.44
CA PHE A 40 -7.59 -12.68 24.10
C PHE A 40 -7.85 -13.57 22.89
N ARG A 41 -9.10 -14.03 22.77
CA ARG A 41 -9.55 -14.85 21.65
C ARG A 41 -10.71 -14.25 20.88
N ASN A 42 -10.84 -14.62 19.61
CA ASN A 42 -11.97 -14.23 18.76
C ASN A 42 -12.20 -12.72 18.74
N PHE A 43 -11.15 -11.94 18.48
CA PHE A 43 -11.20 -10.48 18.57
C PHE A 43 -10.60 -9.82 17.35
N SER A 44 -11.05 -8.59 17.12
CA SER A 44 -10.53 -7.73 16.06
C SER A 44 -9.91 -6.49 16.68
N ILE A 45 -8.84 -6.03 16.06
CA ILE A 45 -8.19 -4.77 16.35
C ILE A 45 -8.13 -3.90 15.10
N LEU A 46 -8.08 -2.60 15.31
CA LEU A 46 -7.83 -1.58 14.31
C LEU A 46 -6.69 -0.69 14.81
N ASP A 47 -5.63 -0.66 14.03
CA ASP A 47 -4.49 0.21 14.23
C ASP A 47 -4.80 1.60 13.65
N GLY A 48 -4.95 2.58 14.53
CA GLY A 48 -5.39 3.93 14.15
C GLY A 48 -4.26 4.95 14.07
N ASN A 49 -2.99 4.54 14.26
CA ASN A 49 -1.86 5.48 14.33
C ASN A 49 -1.10 5.67 13.00
N ASN A 50 -1.08 4.67 12.13
CA ASN A 50 -0.27 4.65 10.90
C ASN A 50 -1.11 4.22 9.68
N PRO A 51 -1.90 5.15 9.10
CA PRO A 51 -2.72 4.87 7.93
C PRO A 51 -1.87 4.51 6.69
N ILE A 52 -2.51 3.88 5.72
CA ILE A 52 -1.94 3.59 4.41
C ILE A 52 -1.58 4.89 3.70
N SER A 53 -0.34 4.98 3.20
CA SER A 53 0.26 6.22 2.72
C SER A 53 -0.28 6.72 1.38
N ALA A 54 -0.83 5.84 0.53
CA ALA A 54 -1.31 6.20 -0.80
C ALA A 54 -2.34 5.19 -1.35
N THR A 55 -3.08 5.64 -2.36
CA THR A 55 -4.02 4.80 -3.12
C THR A 55 -3.27 3.86 -4.07
N GLY A 56 -3.68 2.59 -4.10
CA GLY A 56 -3.16 1.60 -5.05
C GLY A 56 -3.36 0.18 -4.56
N ALA A 57 -2.48 -0.75 -4.92
CA ALA A 57 -2.63 -2.17 -4.60
C ALA A 57 -1.62 -2.63 -3.55
N LEU A 58 -2.10 -3.09 -2.40
CA LEU A 58 -1.28 -3.82 -1.43
C LEU A 58 -0.98 -5.21 -1.97
N THR A 59 0.28 -5.62 -1.86
CA THR A 59 0.78 -6.90 -2.40
C THR A 59 1.22 -7.84 -1.30
N SER A 60 1.51 -7.32 -0.10
CA SER A 60 1.86 -8.14 1.04
C SER A 60 1.57 -7.44 2.36
N TRP A 61 1.53 -8.23 3.42
CA TRP A 61 1.48 -7.75 4.79
C TRP A 61 2.35 -8.62 5.68
N SER A 62 2.77 -8.06 6.81
CA SER A 62 3.75 -8.69 7.69
C SER A 62 3.38 -8.49 9.14
N ILE A 63 3.70 -9.50 9.96
CA ILE A 63 3.57 -9.48 11.41
C ILE A 63 4.80 -10.09 12.08
N PHE A 64 4.95 -9.86 13.38
CA PHE A 64 5.92 -10.57 14.20
C PHE A 64 5.16 -11.51 15.13
N SER A 65 5.41 -12.81 14.98
CA SER A 65 4.74 -13.85 15.78
C SER A 65 5.69 -14.46 16.79
N ARG A 66 5.32 -14.51 18.07
CA ARG A 66 6.13 -15.20 19.09
C ARG A 66 6.04 -16.71 18.97
N ASP A 67 4.85 -17.20 18.67
CA ASP A 67 4.51 -18.60 18.73
C ASP A 67 3.46 -18.92 17.65
N PRO A 68 3.80 -19.71 16.63
CA PRO A 68 2.87 -20.08 15.56
C PRO A 68 1.69 -20.92 16.08
N ALA A 69 1.79 -21.54 17.26
CA ALA A 69 0.71 -22.32 17.86
C ALA A 69 -0.47 -21.45 18.37
N LEU A 70 -0.29 -20.13 18.47
CA LEU A 70 -1.33 -19.20 18.93
C LEU A 70 -2.50 -19.07 17.93
N GLY A 71 -2.28 -19.47 16.67
CA GLY A 71 -3.31 -19.51 15.63
C GLY A 71 -2.99 -18.57 14.47
N GLY A 72 -3.97 -18.43 13.57
CA GLY A 72 -3.85 -17.54 12.42
C GLY A 72 -4.39 -16.14 12.68
N ALA A 73 -3.99 -15.22 11.81
CA ALA A 73 -4.52 -13.86 11.74
C ALA A 73 -5.03 -13.56 10.33
N ARG A 74 -6.05 -12.71 10.24
CA ARG A 74 -6.48 -12.10 8.97
C ARG A 74 -6.12 -10.62 8.98
N LEU A 75 -5.54 -10.13 7.90
CA LEU A 75 -5.44 -8.70 7.64
C LEU A 75 -6.84 -8.16 7.32
N LEU A 76 -7.21 -7.09 8.01
CA LEU A 76 -8.41 -6.30 7.71
C LEU A 76 -7.98 -4.91 7.26
N ILE A 77 -8.65 -4.36 6.26
CA ILE A 77 -8.49 -2.98 5.83
C ILE A 77 -9.78 -2.24 6.10
N TYR A 78 -9.69 -1.14 6.82
CA TYR A 78 -10.84 -0.33 7.20
C TYR A 78 -10.76 1.07 6.60
N ARG A 79 -11.92 1.67 6.39
CA ARG A 79 -12.04 3.08 6.01
C ARG A 79 -12.95 3.80 6.99
N SER A 80 -12.54 4.97 7.46
CA SER A 80 -13.40 5.81 8.27
C SER A 80 -14.59 6.30 7.44
N ASN A 81 -15.80 6.19 7.99
CA ASN A 81 -17.02 6.72 7.39
C ASN A 81 -17.56 7.95 8.15
N GLY A 82 -16.75 8.52 9.05
CA GLY A 82 -17.08 9.68 9.88
C GLY A 82 -17.74 9.34 11.22
N THR A 83 -18.45 8.21 11.33
CA THR A 83 -19.09 7.76 12.59
C THR A 83 -18.52 6.45 13.14
N GLY A 84 -17.82 5.70 12.30
CA GLY A 84 -17.16 4.45 12.60
C GLY A 84 -16.28 4.03 11.42
N TYR A 85 -16.23 2.73 11.15
CA TYR A 85 -15.37 2.17 10.12
C TYR A 85 -16.08 1.13 9.26
N ASP A 86 -15.91 1.24 7.95
CA ASP A 86 -16.35 0.25 6.98
C ASP A 86 -15.21 -0.72 6.67
N LEU A 87 -15.49 -2.01 6.59
CA LEU A 87 -14.52 -3.01 6.16
C LEU A 87 -14.37 -2.94 4.63
N VAL A 88 -13.20 -2.53 4.17
CA VAL A 88 -12.87 -2.41 2.75
C VAL A 88 -12.45 -3.76 2.18
N ARG A 89 -11.54 -4.46 2.87
CA ARG A 89 -11.00 -5.77 2.46
C ARG A 89 -10.64 -6.62 3.67
N ALA A 90 -10.64 -7.92 3.47
CA ALA A 90 -10.12 -8.90 4.43
C ALA A 90 -9.34 -9.98 3.69
N SER A 91 -8.19 -10.39 4.24
CA SER A 91 -7.43 -11.54 3.74
C SER A 91 -8.08 -12.86 4.13
N GLY A 92 -7.52 -13.94 3.56
CA GLY A 92 -7.67 -15.27 4.16
C GLY A 92 -7.04 -15.35 5.55
N LEU A 93 -7.32 -16.44 6.25
CA LEU A 93 -6.64 -16.78 7.50
C LEU A 93 -5.21 -17.23 7.18
N GLU A 94 -4.24 -16.48 7.69
CA GLU A 94 -2.82 -16.79 7.55
C GLU A 94 -2.28 -17.28 8.88
N THR A 95 -1.59 -18.43 8.88
CA THR A 95 -0.95 -18.99 10.07
C THR A 95 0.55 -18.81 9.96
N PRO A 96 1.22 -18.14 10.92
CA PRO A 96 2.67 -18.09 11.01
C PRO A 96 3.28 -19.50 10.91
N ALA A 97 4.29 -19.66 10.05
CA ALA A 97 4.97 -20.96 9.91
C ALA A 97 5.99 -21.20 11.05
N SER A 98 6.46 -20.12 11.67
CA SER A 98 7.43 -20.13 12.75
C SER A 98 7.26 -18.90 13.64
N ALA A 99 7.99 -18.89 14.76
CA ALA A 99 8.23 -17.65 15.49
C ALA A 99 9.07 -16.68 14.63
N GLY A 100 8.96 -15.38 14.90
CA GLY A 100 9.69 -14.30 14.24
C GLY A 100 8.87 -13.52 13.20
N PHE A 101 9.59 -12.83 12.33
CA PHE A 101 9.03 -12.04 11.22
C PHE A 101 8.35 -12.95 10.19
N GLN A 102 7.10 -12.64 9.86
CA GLN A 102 6.31 -13.35 8.87
C GLN A 102 5.80 -12.37 7.83
N THR A 103 5.78 -12.78 6.56
CA THR A 103 5.19 -12.01 5.46
C THR A 103 4.25 -12.91 4.67
N PHE A 104 3.07 -12.38 4.35
CA PHE A 104 2.03 -13.06 3.61
C PHE A 104 1.69 -12.30 2.34
N SER A 105 1.47 -13.01 1.25
CA SER A 105 1.13 -12.43 -0.05
C SER A 105 -0.36 -12.12 -0.17
N LEU A 106 -0.69 -10.99 -0.81
CA LEU A 106 -2.05 -10.63 -1.18
C LEU A 106 -2.21 -10.80 -2.70
N ALA A 107 -2.77 -11.93 -3.11
CA ALA A 107 -2.99 -12.27 -4.52
C ALA A 107 -4.47 -12.62 -4.78
N PRO A 108 -5.18 -11.88 -5.67
CA PRO A 108 -4.76 -10.62 -6.28
C PRO A 108 -4.62 -9.51 -5.22
N GLY A 109 -3.78 -8.50 -5.50
CA GLY A 109 -3.50 -7.41 -4.57
C GLY A 109 -4.76 -6.68 -4.09
N PHE A 110 -4.69 -6.10 -2.89
CA PHE A 110 -5.82 -5.38 -2.29
C PHE A 110 -5.79 -3.92 -2.72
N TYR A 111 -6.78 -3.51 -3.51
CA TYR A 111 -6.95 -2.11 -3.85
C TYR A 111 -7.45 -1.32 -2.64
N VAL A 112 -6.69 -0.30 -2.27
CA VAL A 112 -6.89 0.56 -1.09
C VAL A 112 -6.77 2.04 -1.46
N GLN A 113 -7.25 2.91 -0.59
CA GLN A 113 -7.07 4.36 -0.67
C GLN A 113 -6.05 4.83 0.37
N GLY A 114 -5.35 5.92 0.07
CA GLY A 114 -4.56 6.62 1.08
C GLY A 114 -5.46 7.06 2.24
N GLY A 115 -5.03 6.83 3.48
CA GLY A 115 -5.84 7.07 4.69
C GLY A 115 -6.62 5.85 5.20
N ASP A 116 -6.71 4.76 4.43
CA ASP A 116 -7.26 3.50 4.94
C ASP A 116 -6.39 2.98 6.10
N LEU A 117 -7.02 2.29 7.06
CA LEU A 117 -6.41 1.82 8.29
C LEU A 117 -6.28 0.30 8.30
N LEU A 118 -5.27 -0.20 9.03
CA LEU A 118 -4.98 -1.61 9.14
C LEU A 118 -5.66 -2.19 10.37
N GLY A 119 -6.15 -3.40 10.27
CA GLY A 119 -6.61 -4.17 11.41
C GLY A 119 -6.19 -5.61 11.32
N LEU A 120 -6.34 -6.31 12.43
CA LEU A 120 -6.18 -7.75 12.49
C LEU A 120 -7.41 -8.38 13.09
N TYR A 121 -7.68 -9.59 12.63
CA TYR A 121 -8.64 -10.49 13.22
C TYR A 121 -7.98 -11.79 13.61
N PHE A 122 -8.24 -12.24 14.83
CA PHE A 122 -7.71 -13.47 15.40
C PHE A 122 -8.88 -14.42 15.71
N GLU A 123 -8.88 -15.61 15.11
CA GLU A 123 -9.89 -16.66 15.38
C GLU A 123 -9.61 -17.37 16.72
N ASN A 124 -8.34 -17.55 17.05
CA ASN A 124 -7.92 -18.11 18.34
C ASN A 124 -7.19 -17.04 19.12
N PHE A 125 -5.90 -17.18 19.45
CA PHE A 125 -5.18 -16.15 20.20
C PHE A 125 -4.57 -15.07 19.31
N GLY A 126 -4.17 -13.95 19.92
CA GLY A 126 -3.41 -12.91 19.24
C GLY A 126 -2.06 -13.43 18.76
N ALA A 127 -1.95 -13.74 17.47
CA ALA A 127 -0.75 -14.28 16.86
C ALA A 127 0.37 -13.24 16.66
N THR A 128 0.13 -11.98 17.04
CA THR A 128 1.10 -10.89 16.91
C THR A 128 1.30 -10.12 18.21
N GLU A 129 2.51 -9.61 18.38
CA GLU A 129 2.93 -8.92 19.60
C GLU A 129 2.62 -7.41 19.55
N TYR A 130 2.62 -6.79 20.73
CA TYR A 130 2.41 -5.35 20.92
C TYR A 130 3.26 -4.78 22.07
N ASP A 131 3.45 -3.45 22.05
CA ASP A 131 3.95 -2.69 23.19
C ASP A 131 2.87 -1.73 23.71
N LEU A 132 2.97 -1.38 24.98
CA LEU A 132 2.24 -0.25 25.55
C LEU A 132 3.03 1.01 25.26
N THR A 133 2.63 1.77 24.24
CA THR A 133 3.36 2.96 23.79
C THR A 133 2.49 4.19 23.99
N PRO A 134 2.97 5.23 24.70
CA PRO A 134 2.27 6.52 24.73
C PRO A 134 2.03 7.04 23.31
N GLY A 135 0.78 7.33 22.96
CA GLY A 135 0.39 7.74 21.61
C GLY A 135 0.17 6.59 20.61
N GLY A 136 0.38 5.33 21.04
CA GLY A 136 -0.23 4.19 20.36
C GLY A 136 -1.75 4.34 20.42
N PHE A 137 -2.44 4.02 19.34
CA PHE A 137 -3.90 4.12 19.31
C PHE A 137 -4.46 2.92 18.57
N MET A 138 -5.07 2.03 19.34
CA MET A 138 -5.72 0.84 18.84
C MET A 138 -7.17 0.78 19.34
N LEU A 139 -8.08 0.44 18.45
CA LEU A 139 -9.47 0.13 18.77
C LEU A 139 -9.70 -1.38 18.71
N TYR A 140 -10.47 -1.93 19.66
CA TYR A 140 -10.74 -3.37 19.70
C TYR A 140 -12.22 -3.69 19.93
N THR A 141 -12.58 -4.89 19.52
CA THR A 141 -13.88 -5.50 19.80
C THR A 141 -13.76 -7.01 19.87
N ALA A 142 -14.58 -7.63 20.71
CA ALA A 142 -14.56 -9.07 20.97
C ALA A 142 -15.60 -9.81 20.13
N ASN A 143 -15.57 -11.15 20.20
CA ASN A 143 -16.53 -12.08 19.61
C ASN A 143 -16.73 -11.88 18.09
N ASN A 144 -15.65 -11.63 17.36
CA ASN A 144 -15.66 -11.44 15.91
C ASN A 144 -16.49 -10.23 15.44
N SER A 145 -16.87 -9.32 16.34
CA SER A 145 -17.74 -8.19 16.01
C SER A 145 -17.06 -7.13 15.11
N GLY A 146 -15.75 -7.26 14.91
CA GLY A 146 -14.98 -6.45 13.96
C GLY A 146 -14.93 -7.07 12.57
N PHE A 147 -15.51 -8.24 12.35
CA PHE A 147 -15.51 -8.89 11.05
C PHE A 147 -16.91 -8.77 10.42
N GLY A 148 -17.08 -7.87 9.44
CA GLY A 148 -18.37 -7.56 8.80
C GLY A 148 -18.39 -6.22 8.07
N ASN A 149 -19.56 -5.74 7.61
CA ASN A 149 -19.64 -4.56 6.73
C ASN A 149 -19.34 -3.21 7.41
N ALA A 150 -19.75 -3.02 8.67
CA ALA A 150 -19.48 -1.79 9.43
C ALA A 150 -19.29 -2.14 10.90
N THR A 151 -18.25 -1.58 11.52
CA THR A 151 -17.82 -1.98 12.86
C THR A 151 -17.64 -0.77 13.76
N ASN A 152 -18.44 -0.73 14.83
CA ASN A 152 -18.20 0.15 15.97
C ASN A 152 -17.32 -0.61 16.95
N PHE A 153 -16.03 -0.26 16.98
CA PHE A 153 -15.15 -0.76 18.02
C PHE A 153 -15.60 -0.24 19.38
N VAL A 154 -15.67 -1.13 20.37
CA VAL A 154 -16.28 -0.84 21.68
C VAL A 154 -15.25 -0.43 22.74
N GLY A 155 -13.97 -0.64 22.46
CA GLY A 155 -12.88 -0.28 23.35
C GLY A 155 -11.70 0.31 22.59
N SER A 156 -10.85 1.01 23.34
CA SER A 156 -9.59 1.55 22.87
C SER A 156 -8.48 1.30 23.89
N SER A 157 -7.24 1.28 23.42
CA SER A 157 -6.06 1.18 24.27
C SER A 157 -4.81 1.76 23.60
N GLU A 158 -3.82 2.13 24.42
CA GLU A 158 -2.52 2.63 23.95
C GLU A 158 -1.57 1.47 23.60
N ARG A 159 -1.92 0.73 22.55
CA ARG A 159 -1.13 -0.40 22.06
C ARG A 159 -0.62 -0.14 20.66
N THR A 160 0.60 -0.59 20.40
CA THR A 160 1.20 -0.58 19.06
C THR A 160 1.54 -2.02 18.69
N TYR A 161 0.86 -2.57 17.70
CA TYR A 161 1.09 -3.96 17.25
C TYR A 161 2.15 -4.02 16.16
N SER A 162 2.89 -5.13 16.09
CA SER A 162 3.83 -5.41 14.99
C SER A 162 3.09 -5.84 13.73
N LEU A 163 2.61 -4.87 12.95
CA LEU A 163 1.82 -5.07 11.74
C LEU A 163 2.20 -4.05 10.68
N SER A 164 2.54 -4.49 9.48
CA SER A 164 2.72 -3.59 8.33
C SER A 164 2.13 -4.16 7.06
N VAL A 165 1.86 -3.26 6.11
CA VAL A 165 1.51 -3.61 4.72
C VAL A 165 2.46 -2.94 3.75
N THR A 166 2.70 -3.58 2.62
CA THR A 166 3.39 -2.97 1.49
C THR A 166 2.64 -3.22 0.20
N GLY A 167 2.81 -2.30 -0.75
CA GLY A 167 2.15 -2.34 -2.02
C GLY A 167 2.82 -1.46 -3.06
N THR A 168 2.18 -1.39 -4.22
CA THR A 168 2.63 -0.58 -5.34
C THR A 168 1.49 0.30 -5.82
N VAL A 169 1.81 1.54 -6.17
CA VAL A 169 0.90 2.39 -6.92
C VAL A 169 0.86 1.85 -8.36
N PRO A 170 -0.30 1.45 -8.91
CA PRO A 170 -0.42 1.12 -10.32
C PRO A 170 0.13 2.29 -11.13
N GLU A 171 1.18 2.02 -11.90
CA GLU A 171 2.28 2.93 -12.16
C GLU A 171 1.89 4.40 -12.41
N PRO A 172 2.63 5.38 -11.84
CA PRO A 172 2.59 6.78 -12.32
C PRO A 172 2.84 6.86 -13.83
N ALA A 173 3.61 5.90 -14.37
CA ALA A 173 3.92 5.79 -15.78
C ALA A 173 2.68 5.66 -16.65
N ALA A 174 1.55 5.10 -16.20
CA ALA A 174 0.36 5.04 -17.06
C ALA A 174 -0.10 6.46 -17.46
N TRP A 175 -0.14 7.39 -16.51
CA TRP A 175 -0.52 8.77 -16.78
C TRP A 175 0.62 9.55 -17.43
N THR A 176 1.88 9.31 -17.05
CA THR A 176 3.03 9.92 -17.72
C THR A 176 3.14 9.49 -19.18
N MET A 177 2.87 8.22 -19.51
CA MET A 177 2.86 7.69 -20.87
C MET A 177 1.67 8.25 -21.64
N MET A 178 0.51 8.38 -21.00
CA MET A 178 -0.66 9.04 -21.58
C MET A 178 -0.35 10.51 -21.92
N LEU A 179 0.20 11.27 -20.98
CA LEU A 179 0.56 12.67 -21.17
C LEU A 179 1.70 12.86 -22.17
N THR A 180 2.71 12.00 -22.13
CA THR A 180 3.81 12.01 -23.11
C THR A 180 3.30 11.65 -24.51
N GLY A 181 2.39 10.67 -24.61
CA GLY A 181 1.74 10.29 -25.86
C GLY A 181 0.89 11.42 -26.45
N PHE A 182 0.00 12.02 -25.65
CA PHE A 182 -0.82 13.14 -26.10
C PHE A 182 -0.02 14.40 -26.35
N GLY A 183 0.97 14.71 -25.52
CA GLY A 183 1.88 15.83 -25.68
C GLY A 183 2.74 15.69 -26.95
N GLY A 184 3.32 14.51 -27.15
CA GLY A 184 4.11 14.18 -28.35
C GLY A 184 3.28 14.30 -29.64
N MET A 185 2.05 13.78 -29.63
CA MET A 185 1.13 13.91 -30.76
C MET A 185 0.73 15.38 -31.01
N GLY A 186 0.49 16.16 -29.96
CA GLY A 186 0.20 17.59 -30.07
C GLY A 186 1.37 18.38 -30.71
N VAL A 187 2.60 18.08 -30.32
CA VAL A 187 3.81 18.67 -30.91
C VAL A 187 3.95 18.28 -32.39
N ALA A 188 3.75 17.01 -32.73
CA ALA A 188 3.83 16.53 -34.12
C ALA A 188 2.77 17.17 -35.03
N LEU A 189 1.53 17.35 -34.55
CA LEU A 189 0.49 18.03 -35.30
C LEU A 189 0.80 19.52 -35.50
N ARG A 190 1.41 20.17 -34.50
CA ARG A 190 1.80 21.59 -34.59
C ARG A 190 2.96 21.81 -35.56
N SER A 191 3.94 20.92 -35.60
CA SER A 191 5.08 21.04 -36.53
C SER A 191 4.64 20.91 -37.99
N ARG A 192 3.74 19.96 -38.29
CA ARG A 192 3.20 19.73 -39.64
C ARG A 192 2.43 20.94 -40.19
N ARG A 193 1.76 21.72 -39.33
CA ARG A 193 1.06 22.95 -39.77
C ARG A 193 2.03 24.06 -40.14
N ARG A 194 3.21 24.12 -39.53
CA ARG A 194 4.21 25.17 -39.82
C ARG A 194 4.94 24.93 -41.14
N THR A 195 5.20 23.67 -41.49
CA THR A 195 5.88 23.34 -42.75
C THR A 195 5.04 23.65 -43.99
N GLY A 196 3.70 23.68 -43.89
CA GLY A 196 2.82 24.04 -45.01
C GLY A 196 2.63 25.54 -45.26
N ALA A 197 3.12 26.42 -44.36
CA ALA A 197 2.85 27.87 -44.42
C ALA A 197 4.00 28.71 -45.01
N VAL A 198 5.15 28.10 -45.36
CA VAL A 198 6.36 28.81 -45.85
C VAL A 198 6.55 28.62 -47.37
N SER A 199 5.49 28.31 -48.11
CA SER A 199 5.53 27.96 -49.54
C SER A 199 4.77 28.93 -50.45
N ALA A 200 4.73 30.24 -50.11
CA ALA A 200 4.09 31.28 -50.92
C ALA A 200 5.00 32.48 -51.12
#